data_AF-S9VZ58-F1
#
_entry.id   AF-S9VZ58-F1
#
_cell.length_a   1.000
_cell.length_b   1.000
_cell.length_c   1.000
_cell.angle_alpha   90.00
_cell.angle_beta   90.00
_cell.angle_gamma   90.00
#
_symmetry.space_group_name_H-M   'P 1'
#
loop_
_entity.id
_entity.type
_entity.pdbx_description
1 polymer ?
#
loop_
_entity_poly.entity_id
_entity_poly.type
_entity_poly.pdbx_seq_one_letter_code
_entity_poly.pdbx_strand_id
1 'polypeptide(L)'
;MPSKEYEVEKVVDEKLDRHGKVKLYRIRWLNYSARSDTWEPPENLSGCAEILAEWDQKKRKIQLEKLEKTATHKKGFKSPPRPKLKQHPLPLRKEARSDNTTSDLKSKRLSKPSVSTARKRASSLSSNQEKRHRPETNLRYIKNDNSDKEKETTSEPSDTKKDISDTLNEPFTQPLHTTSNFTVTNQVGPVRQNAYSYLSFYEKKELFRERLRNLEGPEITLVNEVDDEPCPSLYFQFITTYRLTEGVVPPDPNFQSGCTCSADGCNLNDPSRCECLDDLEEPKQFAYDAQGRVRRDAPAVIYECNSFCCCPLSCPNRVVQRGRTLPLEIFKTKGKGWGVRSLRFIPSGTFITCYLGEVITSEEAAKRDKNYDQDGITYLFDLDMFEDSSVYTVDAQTYGDVSRFFNHSCSPNLAIYSVIRNHGFRTIYDLAFFAIKDIKPLEELTFDYAGVRDNSSQSSQQSQQMRSSKIRRKCKCGATNCRGWLFG
;
A
#
# COMPACT_ATOMS: atom_id res chain seq x y z
N MET A 1 -7.59 -35.45 48.82
CA MET A 1 -6.82 -35.77 47.60
C MET A 1 -5.39 -35.36 47.86
N PRO A 2 -4.37 -36.23 47.74
CA PRO A 2 -2.99 -35.79 47.90
C PRO A 2 -2.68 -34.74 46.81
N SER A 3 -2.05 -33.64 47.22
CA SER A 3 -1.52 -32.63 46.30
C SER A 3 -0.54 -33.31 45.36
N LYS A 4 -0.81 -33.29 44.05
CA LYS A 4 0.15 -33.77 43.07
C LYS A 4 1.31 -32.79 43.03
N GLU A 5 2.48 -33.25 43.47
CA GLU A 5 3.72 -32.50 43.37
C GLU A 5 4.31 -32.69 41.97
N TYR A 6 4.85 -31.62 41.39
CA TYR A 6 5.48 -31.62 40.07
C TYR A 6 6.83 -30.91 40.17
N GLU A 7 7.83 -31.41 39.46
CA GLU A 7 9.17 -30.82 39.46
C GLU A 7 9.26 -29.63 38.50
N VAL A 8 9.89 -28.55 38.96
CA VAL A 8 10.11 -27.32 38.20
C VAL A 8 11.43 -27.41 37.44
N GLU A 9 11.41 -27.20 36.13
CA GLU A 9 12.63 -27.07 35.31
C GLU A 9 13.21 -25.67 35.42
N LYS A 10 12.36 -24.63 35.23
CA LYS A 10 12.76 -23.23 35.33
C LYS A 10 11.57 -22.28 35.43
N VAL A 11 11.83 -21.08 35.95
CA VAL A 11 10.94 -19.93 35.79
C VAL A 11 11.17 -19.32 34.40
N VAL A 12 10.09 -19.09 33.68
CA VAL A 12 10.11 -18.57 32.30
C VAL A 12 9.73 -17.09 32.27
N ASP A 13 8.83 -16.67 33.15
CA ASP A 13 8.30 -15.30 33.20
C ASP A 13 7.75 -14.97 34.59
N GLU A 14 7.51 -13.69 34.85
CA GLU A 14 6.82 -13.20 36.04
C GLU A 14 5.88 -12.05 35.71
N LYS A 15 4.74 -11.99 36.39
CA LYS A 15 3.79 -10.87 36.28
C LYS A 15 3.11 -10.63 37.61
N LEU A 16 2.38 -9.53 37.71
CA LEU A 16 1.41 -9.35 38.78
C LEU A 16 0.06 -9.95 38.37
N ASP A 17 -0.70 -10.41 39.35
CA ASP A 17 -2.09 -10.83 39.17
C ASP A 17 -2.97 -9.67 38.70
N ARG A 18 -4.24 -9.96 38.37
CA ARG A 18 -5.18 -8.96 37.82
C ARG A 18 -5.43 -7.78 38.76
N HIS A 19 -5.14 -7.93 40.05
CA HIS A 19 -5.31 -6.89 41.06
C HIS A 19 -4.00 -6.18 41.42
N GLY A 20 -2.86 -6.56 40.81
CA GLY A 20 -1.56 -5.95 41.08
C GLY A 20 -0.97 -6.30 42.46
N LYS A 21 -1.55 -7.26 43.18
CA LYS A 21 -1.24 -7.56 44.58
C LYS A 21 -0.33 -8.77 44.74
N VAL A 22 -0.42 -9.76 43.85
CA VAL A 22 0.31 -11.03 43.98
C VAL A 22 1.21 -11.23 42.78
N LYS A 23 2.47 -11.60 43.03
CA LYS A 23 3.45 -11.92 41.99
C LYS A 23 3.25 -13.37 41.54
N LEU A 24 2.96 -13.58 40.26
CA LEU A 24 2.80 -14.89 39.63
C LEU A 24 4.03 -15.21 38.80
N TYR A 25 4.45 -16.48 38.82
CA TYR A 25 5.57 -17.00 38.03
C TYR A 25 5.06 -17.98 36.98
N ARG A 26 5.55 -17.86 35.76
CA ARG A 26 5.27 -18.86 34.72
C ARG A 26 6.29 -19.98 34.81
N ILE A 27 5.83 -21.19 35.06
CA ILE A 27 6.66 -22.35 35.37
C ILE A 27 6.77 -23.28 34.17
N ARG A 28 8.00 -23.62 33.79
CA ARG A 28 8.28 -24.78 32.93
C ARG A 28 8.41 -26.00 33.83
N TRP A 29 7.54 -26.98 33.64
CA TRP A 29 7.58 -28.24 34.38
C TRP A 29 8.58 -29.21 33.75
N LEU A 30 9.37 -29.91 34.57
CA LEU A 30 10.38 -30.85 34.10
C LEU A 30 9.74 -32.00 33.33
N ASN A 31 10.27 -32.30 32.14
CA ASN A 31 9.73 -33.31 31.20
C ASN A 31 8.37 -32.98 30.58
N TYR A 32 7.90 -31.74 30.70
CA TYR A 32 6.70 -31.27 30.00
C TYR A 32 7.04 -30.22 28.94
N SER A 33 6.23 -30.18 27.90
CA SER A 33 6.38 -29.17 26.84
C SER A 33 5.95 -27.77 27.31
N ALA A 34 6.38 -26.74 26.59
CA ALA A 34 5.97 -25.34 26.82
C ALA A 34 4.45 -25.10 26.85
N ARG A 35 3.66 -26.01 26.25
CA ARG A 35 2.19 -25.93 26.26
C ARG A 35 1.58 -26.23 27.63
N SER A 36 2.33 -26.89 28.49
CA SER A 36 1.93 -27.25 29.86
C SER A 36 2.37 -26.20 30.89
N ASP A 37 3.02 -25.11 30.46
CA ASP A 37 3.47 -24.05 31.35
C ASP A 37 2.26 -23.37 32.01
N THR A 38 2.25 -23.33 33.34
CA THR A 38 1.18 -22.70 34.13
C THR A 38 1.70 -21.48 34.89
N TRP A 39 0.78 -20.61 35.31
CA TRP A 39 1.09 -19.45 36.15
C TRP A 39 0.83 -19.83 37.61
N GLU A 40 1.90 -19.91 38.39
CA GLU A 40 1.86 -20.34 39.79
C GLU A 40 2.17 -19.16 40.72
N PRO A 41 1.41 -19.00 41.81
CA PRO A 41 1.74 -18.03 42.85
C PRO A 41 2.90 -18.56 43.72
N PRO A 42 3.56 -17.70 44.53
CA PRO A 42 4.76 -18.08 45.25
C PRO A 42 4.52 -19.21 46.25
N GLU A 43 3.30 -19.33 46.77
CA GLU A 43 2.91 -20.38 47.73
C GLU A 43 2.99 -21.78 47.11
N ASN A 44 2.79 -21.90 45.79
CA ASN A 44 2.89 -23.16 45.06
C ASN A 44 4.34 -23.55 44.72
N LEU A 45 5.32 -22.69 45.04
CA LEU A 45 6.74 -22.85 44.70
C LEU A 45 7.64 -22.94 45.94
N SER A 46 7.06 -23.35 47.06
CA SER A 46 7.72 -23.38 48.37
C SER A 46 9.02 -24.21 48.41
N GLY A 47 9.18 -25.20 47.52
CA GLY A 47 10.41 -26.00 47.37
C GLY A 47 11.42 -25.50 46.33
N CYS A 48 11.15 -24.38 45.64
CA CYS A 48 11.93 -23.92 44.48
C CYS A 48 12.73 -22.63 44.75
N ALA A 49 13.15 -22.42 45.99
CA ALA A 49 13.83 -21.18 46.42
C ALA A 49 15.10 -20.88 45.60
N GLU A 50 15.87 -21.90 45.23
CA GLU A 50 17.08 -21.75 44.42
C GLU A 50 16.76 -21.27 43.00
N ILE A 51 15.78 -21.89 42.33
CA ILE A 51 15.35 -21.52 40.97
C ILE A 51 14.78 -20.09 40.94
N LEU A 52 14.05 -19.70 41.99
CA LEU A 52 13.54 -18.32 42.14
C LEU A 52 14.68 -17.32 42.37
N ALA A 53 15.69 -17.67 43.17
CA ALA A 53 16.86 -16.83 43.40
C ALA A 53 17.69 -16.63 42.13
N GLU A 54 17.88 -17.69 41.33
CA GLU A 54 18.53 -17.63 40.02
C GLU A 54 17.78 -16.70 39.06
N TRP A 55 16.45 -16.81 39.02
CA TRP A 55 15.59 -15.94 38.22
C TRP A 55 15.72 -14.47 38.62
N ASP A 56 15.68 -14.16 39.91
CA ASP A 56 15.84 -12.80 40.42
C ASP A 56 17.25 -12.24 40.13
N GLN A 57 18.29 -13.07 40.25
CA GLN A 57 19.66 -12.67 39.91
C GLN A 57 19.80 -12.37 38.41
N LYS A 58 19.23 -13.22 37.55
CA LYS A 58 19.19 -13.00 36.10
C LYS A 58 18.47 -11.71 35.76
N LYS A 59 17.34 -11.43 36.41
CA LYS A 59 16.58 -10.18 36.23
C LYS A 59 17.38 -8.95 36.66
N ARG A 60 18.03 -9.00 37.83
CA ARG A 60 18.90 -7.91 38.32
C ARG A 60 20.04 -7.62 37.36
N LYS A 61 20.67 -8.67 36.80
CA LYS A 61 21.74 -8.52 35.81
C LYS A 61 21.24 -7.82 34.54
N ILE A 62 20.09 -8.25 34.00
CA ILE A 62 19.47 -7.60 32.83
C ILE A 62 19.11 -6.14 33.12
N GLN A 63 18.63 -5.84 34.33
CA GLN A 63 18.29 -4.47 34.74
C GLN A 63 19.54 -3.58 34.86
N LEU A 64 20.62 -4.10 35.45
CA LEU A 64 21.91 -3.40 35.55
C LEU A 64 22.52 -3.13 34.18
N GLU A 65 22.50 -4.11 33.28
CA GLU A 65 22.97 -3.94 31.90
C GLU A 65 22.16 -2.88 31.13
N LYS A 66 20.84 -2.80 31.37
CA LYS A 66 19.99 -1.73 30.82
C LYS A 66 20.37 -0.36 31.38
N LEU A 67 20.63 -0.27 32.69
CA LEU A 67 21.02 0.98 33.35
C LEU A 67 22.41 1.46 32.90
N GLU A 68 23.37 0.57 32.76
CA GLU A 68 24.72 0.87 32.25
C GLU A 68 24.68 1.39 30.81
N LYS A 69 23.87 0.77 29.94
CA LYS A 69 23.64 1.25 28.56
C LYS A 69 23.00 2.65 28.52
N THR A 70 22.12 2.97 29.46
CA THR A 70 21.57 4.33 29.56
C THR A 70 22.54 5.36 30.16
N ALA A 71 23.49 4.93 30.99
CA ALA A 71 24.50 5.81 31.61
C ALA A 71 25.65 6.15 30.65
N THR A 72 26.07 5.21 29.78
CA THR A 72 27.10 5.45 28.76
C THR A 72 26.63 6.43 27.69
N HIS A 73 25.34 6.42 27.34
CA HIS A 73 24.74 7.40 26.42
C HIS A 73 24.77 8.85 26.94
N LYS A 74 24.86 9.07 28.27
CA LYS A 74 24.93 10.43 28.85
C LYS A 74 26.35 11.00 28.96
N LYS A 75 27.42 10.19 28.87
CA LYS A 75 28.82 10.66 28.98
C LYS A 75 29.42 11.16 27.65
N GLY A 76 28.69 11.10 26.54
CA GLY A 76 29.17 11.46 25.19
C GLY A 76 28.98 12.93 24.77
N PHE A 77 28.27 13.76 25.53
CA PHE A 77 28.07 15.17 25.17
C PHE A 77 29.23 16.05 25.67
N LYS A 78 30.27 16.21 24.85
CA LYS A 78 31.15 17.39 24.91
C LYS A 78 30.54 18.48 24.04
N SER A 79 30.22 19.63 24.63
CA SER A 79 29.73 20.82 23.93
C SER A 79 30.76 21.32 22.90
N PRO A 80 30.35 21.66 21.66
CA PRO A 80 31.27 22.15 20.64
C PRO A 80 31.71 23.60 20.93
N PRO A 81 32.93 24.01 20.51
CA PRO A 81 33.41 25.37 20.68
C PRO A 81 32.71 26.35 19.73
N ARG A 82 32.49 27.57 20.21
CA ARG A 82 31.82 28.69 19.52
C ARG A 82 32.58 29.10 18.24
N PRO A 83 31.94 29.20 17.06
CA PRO A 83 32.60 29.71 15.86
C PRO A 83 32.85 31.23 15.97
N LYS A 84 34.07 31.66 15.62
CA LYS A 84 34.45 33.08 15.52
C LYS A 84 33.85 33.69 14.23
N LEU A 85 33.17 34.84 14.35
CA LEU A 85 32.69 35.62 13.21
C LEU A 85 33.86 36.04 12.30
N LYS A 86 33.75 35.73 11.00
CA LYS A 86 34.51 36.42 9.95
C LYS A 86 33.58 37.42 9.27
N GLN A 87 33.93 38.69 9.37
CA GLN A 87 33.28 39.79 8.67
C GLN A 87 33.67 39.73 7.19
N HIS A 88 32.67 39.72 6.29
CA HIS A 88 32.87 40.07 4.88
C HIS A 88 32.00 41.31 4.58
N PRO A 89 32.56 42.34 3.91
CA PRO A 89 31.88 43.60 3.66
C PRO A 89 30.80 43.48 2.57
N LEU A 90 29.69 44.16 2.82
CA LEU A 90 28.53 44.33 1.94
C LEU A 90 28.88 45.11 0.66
N PRO A 91 28.37 44.73 -0.53
CA PRO A 91 28.34 45.61 -1.68
C PRO A 91 27.18 46.62 -1.56
N LEU A 92 27.53 47.89 -1.78
CA LEU A 92 26.65 49.05 -1.72
C LEU A 92 25.58 49.03 -2.83
N ARG A 93 24.35 49.30 -2.40
CA ARG A 93 23.17 49.65 -3.21
C ARG A 93 23.39 51.03 -3.86
N LYS A 94 23.20 51.14 -5.17
CA LYS A 94 22.96 52.43 -5.86
C LYS A 94 21.66 52.33 -6.66
N GLU A 95 20.77 53.26 -6.37
CA GLU A 95 19.50 53.46 -7.06
C GLU A 95 19.66 54.32 -8.32
N ALA A 96 18.59 54.26 -9.11
CA ALA A 96 18.29 54.80 -10.43
C ALA A 96 18.88 56.16 -10.84
N ARG A 97 19.09 56.31 -12.16
CA ARG A 97 18.65 57.49 -12.93
C ARG A 97 18.49 57.17 -14.42
N SER A 98 17.51 57.85 -15.00
CA SER A 98 17.04 57.89 -16.38
C SER A 98 18.05 58.51 -17.34
N ASP A 99 17.99 58.16 -18.63
CA ASP A 99 17.55 59.09 -19.68
C ASP A 99 17.62 58.48 -21.09
N ASN A 100 16.71 59.00 -21.92
CA ASN A 100 16.47 58.79 -23.34
C ASN A 100 17.73 58.75 -24.22
N THR A 101 17.70 57.98 -25.33
CA THR A 101 17.58 58.53 -26.70
C THR A 101 17.79 57.46 -27.80
N THR A 102 16.77 57.36 -28.65
CA THR A 102 16.77 57.27 -30.13
C THR A 102 17.80 56.44 -30.92
N SER A 103 17.22 55.67 -31.85
CA SER A 103 17.53 55.60 -33.30
C SER A 103 18.23 54.36 -33.88
N ASP A 104 17.64 53.96 -35.01
CA ASP A 104 18.23 53.35 -36.21
C ASP A 104 18.35 51.83 -36.39
N LEU A 105 17.35 51.30 -37.11
CA LEU A 105 17.47 50.79 -38.48
C LEU A 105 18.65 49.83 -38.79
N LYS A 106 18.33 48.55 -39.02
CA LYS A 106 18.36 47.90 -40.37
C LYS A 106 18.20 46.37 -40.29
N SER A 107 17.10 45.92 -40.88
CA SER A 107 16.98 44.78 -41.80
C SER A 107 18.18 43.84 -41.99
N LYS A 108 17.93 42.53 -41.82
CA LYS A 108 18.36 41.50 -42.80
C LYS A 108 17.41 40.30 -42.79
N ARG A 109 16.83 40.09 -43.98
CA ARG A 109 15.94 39.03 -44.46
C ARG A 109 16.79 37.85 -44.95
N LEU A 110 16.24 36.62 -44.96
CA LEU A 110 16.48 35.48 -45.88
C LEU A 110 15.85 34.22 -45.22
N SER A 111 14.59 33.86 -45.52
CA SER A 111 14.08 33.04 -46.64
C SER A 111 14.29 31.51 -46.51
N LYS A 112 13.15 30.81 -46.39
CA LYS A 112 12.95 29.37 -46.65
C LYS A 112 13.37 28.97 -48.07
N PRO A 113 13.46 27.65 -48.33
CA PRO A 113 12.85 27.12 -49.54
C PRO A 113 11.89 25.94 -49.27
N SER A 114 10.98 25.77 -50.23
CA SER A 114 10.01 24.68 -50.40
C SER A 114 10.06 24.19 -51.86
N VAL A 115 9.36 23.09 -52.16
CA VAL A 115 9.00 22.46 -53.48
C VAL A 115 9.88 21.24 -53.80
N SER A 116 9.39 20.02 -54.10
CA SER A 116 8.35 19.53 -55.06
C SER A 116 7.81 18.12 -54.62
N THR A 117 6.52 17.73 -54.71
CA THR A 117 5.69 17.18 -55.82
C THR A 117 6.40 16.17 -56.75
N ALA A 118 5.90 15.01 -57.19
CA ALA A 118 4.64 14.24 -57.06
C ALA A 118 4.84 12.85 -57.74
N ARG A 119 4.04 11.83 -57.42
CA ARG A 119 3.48 10.87 -58.43
C ARG A 119 2.38 9.96 -57.87
N LYS A 120 1.24 9.95 -58.57
CA LYS A 120 0.08 9.05 -58.44
C LYS A 120 0.36 7.70 -59.10
N ARG A 121 -0.29 6.63 -58.61
CA ARG A 121 -0.94 5.59 -59.44
C ARG A 121 -2.05 4.89 -58.64
N ALA A 122 -3.14 4.58 -59.33
CA ALA A 122 -4.36 3.96 -58.83
C ALA A 122 -4.61 2.60 -59.54
N SER A 123 -5.62 1.89 -59.01
CA SER A 123 -6.33 0.70 -59.51
C SER A 123 -5.71 -0.67 -59.24
N SER A 124 -6.45 -1.57 -58.59
CA SER A 124 -7.51 -2.37 -59.21
C SER A 124 -8.33 -3.14 -58.16
N LEU A 125 -9.59 -3.38 -58.53
CA LEU A 125 -10.58 -4.18 -57.83
C LEU A 125 -10.27 -5.68 -57.95
N SER A 126 -10.67 -6.47 -56.94
CA SER A 126 -11.37 -7.72 -57.24
C SER A 126 -12.38 -8.04 -56.13
N SER A 127 -13.61 -8.21 -56.59
CA SER A 127 -14.76 -8.76 -55.90
C SER A 127 -14.57 -10.25 -55.64
N ASN A 128 -15.07 -10.75 -54.51
CA ASN A 128 -15.77 -12.03 -54.50
C ASN A 128 -16.87 -12.00 -53.43
N GLN A 129 -18.10 -12.11 -53.93
CA GLN A 129 -19.31 -12.40 -53.18
C GLN A 129 -19.29 -13.88 -52.80
N GLU A 130 -19.61 -14.20 -51.54
CA GLU A 130 -20.25 -15.47 -51.23
C GLU A 130 -21.49 -15.25 -50.37
N LYS A 131 -22.58 -15.78 -50.90
CA LYS A 131 -23.91 -15.90 -50.33
C LYS A 131 -23.88 -16.90 -49.16
N ARG A 132 -24.72 -16.69 -48.14
CA ARG A 132 -25.87 -17.59 -47.83
C ARG A 132 -26.55 -17.28 -46.48
N HIS A 133 -27.87 -17.17 -46.59
CA HIS A 133 -28.94 -17.70 -45.73
C HIS A 133 -29.02 -17.37 -44.23
N ARG A 134 -30.02 -16.52 -43.94
CA ARG A 134 -30.98 -16.64 -42.82
C ARG A 134 -31.67 -18.02 -42.83
N PRO A 135 -32.14 -18.50 -41.67
CA PRO A 135 -33.58 -18.44 -41.46
C PRO A 135 -34.00 -17.90 -40.07
N GLU A 136 -35.15 -17.24 -40.08
CA GLU A 136 -35.98 -16.96 -38.91
C GLU A 136 -36.62 -18.25 -38.38
N THR A 137 -36.94 -18.31 -37.08
CA THR A 137 -38.27 -18.77 -36.60
C THR A 137 -38.46 -18.60 -35.09
N ASN A 138 -39.62 -18.01 -34.77
CA ASN A 138 -40.55 -18.31 -33.67
C ASN A 138 -40.21 -17.97 -32.21
N LEU A 139 -40.76 -16.83 -31.78
CA LEU A 139 -41.78 -16.70 -30.73
C LEU A 139 -42.11 -17.96 -29.91
N ARG A 140 -42.01 -17.84 -28.57
CA ARG A 140 -43.09 -18.20 -27.64
C ARG A 140 -42.91 -17.53 -26.28
N TYR A 141 -43.87 -16.67 -25.97
CA TYR A 141 -44.28 -16.19 -24.66
C TYR A 141 -44.78 -17.38 -23.80
N ILE A 142 -44.37 -17.44 -22.53
CA ILE A 142 -45.17 -18.06 -21.47
C ILE A 142 -45.16 -17.12 -20.27
N LYS A 143 -46.34 -16.54 -20.01
CA LYS A 143 -46.73 -15.95 -18.72
C LYS A 143 -46.92 -17.08 -17.71
N ASN A 144 -46.65 -16.82 -16.44
CA ASN A 144 -47.48 -17.33 -15.36
C ASN A 144 -47.56 -16.25 -14.28
N ASP A 145 -48.73 -15.62 -14.23
CA ASP A 145 -49.30 -15.01 -13.03
C ASP A 145 -49.68 -16.13 -12.05
N ASN A 146 -49.53 -15.87 -10.76
CA ASN A 146 -50.53 -16.23 -9.76
C ASN A 146 -50.31 -15.40 -8.49
N SER A 147 -51.22 -14.45 -8.31
CA SER A 147 -51.62 -13.85 -7.04
C SER A 147 -52.55 -14.79 -6.29
N ASP A 148 -52.52 -14.76 -4.95
CA ASP A 148 -53.66 -14.74 -4.01
C ASP A 148 -53.07 -14.75 -2.58
N LYS A 149 -53.09 -13.65 -1.79
CA LYS A 149 -54.17 -13.03 -0.97
C LYS A 149 -54.76 -13.92 0.13
N GLU A 150 -54.51 -13.51 1.39
CA GLU A 150 -55.43 -13.31 2.55
C GLU A 150 -54.54 -12.89 3.76
N LYS A 151 -54.54 -11.68 4.35
CA LYS A 151 -55.51 -10.79 5.04
C LYS A 151 -55.98 -11.29 6.42
N GLU A 152 -55.60 -10.55 7.48
CA GLU A 152 -56.37 -10.08 8.67
C GLU A 152 -55.37 -9.63 9.76
N THR A 153 -55.18 -8.35 10.12
CA THR A 153 -55.99 -7.29 10.81
C THR A 153 -55.87 -7.24 12.34
N THR A 154 -55.94 -5.99 12.82
CA THR A 154 -56.13 -5.47 14.21
C THR A 154 -54.84 -5.24 15.00
N SER A 155 -54.59 -4.13 15.71
CA SER A 155 -55.27 -2.82 15.90
C SER A 155 -54.38 -1.99 16.86
N GLU A 156 -54.25 -0.67 16.64
CA GLU A 156 -53.78 0.30 17.65
C GLU A 156 -54.84 0.50 18.77
N PRO A 157 -54.55 1.26 19.85
CA PRO A 157 -54.71 2.71 19.79
C PRO A 157 -53.65 3.57 20.53
N SER A 158 -53.69 4.84 20.14
CA SER A 158 -53.09 6.11 20.59
C SER A 158 -53.38 6.48 22.06
N ASP A 159 -52.97 7.59 22.72
CA ASP A 159 -52.55 8.99 22.45
C ASP A 159 -51.79 9.49 23.72
N THR A 160 -50.93 10.50 23.74
CA THR A 160 -51.29 11.93 23.83
C THR A 160 -50.05 12.85 23.92
N LYS A 161 -50.23 14.06 23.37
CA LYS A 161 -49.31 15.21 23.19
C LYS A 161 -48.93 15.97 24.48
N LYS A 162 -47.83 16.73 24.44
CA LYS A 162 -47.83 18.21 24.63
C LYS A 162 -46.50 18.90 24.30
N ASP A 163 -46.61 19.99 23.55
CA ASP A 163 -45.61 21.01 23.23
C ASP A 163 -45.18 21.86 24.45
N ILE A 164 -43.99 22.48 24.41
CA ILE A 164 -43.75 23.95 24.41
C ILE A 164 -42.24 24.24 24.39
N SER A 165 -41.91 25.34 23.70
CA SER A 165 -40.64 25.98 23.39
C SER A 165 -39.78 26.44 24.58
N ASP A 166 -38.46 26.59 24.38
CA ASP A 166 -37.81 27.91 24.37
C ASP A 166 -36.30 27.86 24.06
N THR A 167 -35.96 28.66 23.05
CA THR A 167 -34.73 29.38 22.69
C THR A 167 -33.57 29.47 23.69
N LEU A 168 -32.34 29.16 23.24
CA LEU A 168 -31.15 30.00 23.45
C LEU A 168 -30.18 29.91 22.26
N ASN A 169 -29.68 31.09 21.89
CA ASN A 169 -28.92 31.46 20.70
C ASN A 169 -27.40 31.50 20.96
N GLU A 170 -26.61 31.34 19.88
CA GLU A 170 -25.22 31.81 19.64
C GLU A 170 -24.03 31.05 20.30
N PRO A 171 -22.80 31.11 19.73
CA PRO A 171 -22.40 30.85 18.33
C PRO A 171 -21.28 29.80 18.22
N PHE A 172 -21.20 29.13 17.07
CA PHE A 172 -20.12 28.19 16.74
C PHE A 172 -18.86 28.96 16.30
N THR A 173 -17.89 29.08 17.19
CA THR A 173 -16.56 29.63 16.90
C THR A 173 -15.70 28.56 16.20
N GLN A 174 -15.17 28.89 15.03
CA GLN A 174 -14.15 28.11 14.32
C GLN A 174 -12.86 27.98 15.15
N PRO A 175 -12.09 26.88 15.02
CA PRO A 175 -10.67 26.93 15.34
C PRO A 175 -9.85 27.24 14.09
N LEU A 176 -9.15 28.37 14.18
CA LEU A 176 -8.07 28.82 13.31
C LEU A 176 -6.92 27.80 13.21
N HIS A 177 -6.30 27.85 12.04
CA HIS A 177 -4.93 27.42 11.74
C HIS A 177 -3.99 27.52 12.95
N THR A 178 -3.40 26.39 13.32
CA THR A 178 -2.14 26.36 14.07
C THR A 178 -1.07 25.71 13.22
N THR A 179 -0.18 26.56 12.70
CA THR A 179 1.12 26.18 12.17
C THR A 179 1.93 25.54 13.30
N SER A 180 1.98 24.21 13.37
CA SER A 180 2.89 23.51 14.27
C SER A 180 4.21 23.24 13.54
N ASN A 181 5.24 23.94 14.02
CA ASN A 181 6.60 23.95 13.52
C ASN A 181 7.20 22.56 13.27
N PHE A 182 7.82 22.43 12.10
CA PHE A 182 8.78 21.39 11.75
C PHE A 182 9.81 21.23 12.88
N THR A 183 9.86 20.06 13.48
CA THR A 183 11.03 19.63 14.25
C THR A 183 11.72 18.55 13.43
N VAL A 184 12.76 18.96 12.70
CA VAL A 184 13.70 18.07 12.02
C VAL A 184 14.43 17.27 13.10
N THR A 185 14.12 15.98 13.24
CA THR A 185 14.95 15.06 14.01
C THR A 185 15.97 14.41 13.08
N ASN A 186 17.18 14.91 13.20
CA ASN A 186 18.38 14.43 12.57
C ASN A 186 18.72 12.97 12.94
N GLN A 187 19.14 12.23 11.91
CA GLN A 187 20.18 11.19 11.90
C GLN A 187 19.87 9.85 12.58
N VAL A 188 19.57 8.85 11.76
CA VAL A 188 19.59 7.42 12.11
C VAL A 188 21.03 6.91 11.99
N GLY A 189 21.68 6.67 13.14
CA GLY A 189 22.88 5.82 13.22
C GLY A 189 22.52 4.33 13.20
N PRO A 190 23.47 3.42 12.87
CA PRO A 190 23.18 2.02 12.64
C PRO A 190 23.18 1.23 13.97
N VAL A 191 22.03 1.17 14.65
CA VAL A 191 21.80 0.20 15.74
C VAL A 191 20.32 -0.23 15.73
N ARG A 192 19.94 -1.15 14.84
CA ARG A 192 18.57 -1.72 14.85
C ARG A 192 18.48 -3.24 14.69
N GLN A 193 19.57 -4.00 14.59
CA GLN A 193 19.45 -5.44 14.31
C GLN A 193 18.98 -6.34 15.49
N ASN A 194 18.80 -5.82 16.71
CA ASN A 194 18.52 -6.67 17.90
C ASN A 194 17.32 -6.25 18.77
N ALA A 195 16.42 -5.40 18.29
CA ALA A 195 15.29 -4.90 19.10
C ALA A 195 14.21 -5.95 19.39
N TYR A 196 14.19 -7.07 18.67
CA TYR A 196 13.21 -8.15 18.86
C TYR A 196 13.85 -9.53 19.06
N SER A 197 15.18 -9.61 19.19
CA SER A 197 15.88 -10.89 19.34
C SER A 197 15.57 -11.56 20.68
N TYR A 198 15.20 -10.79 21.71
CA TYR A 198 14.80 -11.29 23.03
C TYR A 198 13.38 -11.88 23.08
N LEU A 199 12.54 -11.60 22.07
CA LEU A 199 11.18 -12.12 22.03
C LEU A 199 11.15 -13.59 21.59
N SER A 200 10.36 -14.38 22.30
CA SER A 200 10.06 -15.77 21.95
C SER A 200 9.28 -15.87 20.64
N PHE A 201 9.20 -17.09 20.11
CA PHE A 201 8.38 -17.41 18.94
C PHE A 201 6.93 -16.93 19.10
N TYR A 202 6.29 -17.22 20.24
CA TYR A 202 4.89 -16.88 20.48
C TYR A 202 4.68 -15.36 20.60
N GLU A 203 5.59 -14.65 21.28
CA GLU A 203 5.50 -13.19 21.40
C GLU A 203 5.65 -12.50 20.05
N LYS A 204 6.59 -12.95 19.21
CA LYS A 204 6.76 -12.40 17.85
C LYS A 204 5.50 -12.59 17.01
N LYS A 205 4.96 -13.82 17.02
CA LYS A 205 3.76 -14.17 16.26
C LYS A 205 2.54 -13.38 16.73
N GLU A 206 2.34 -13.26 18.04
CA GLU A 206 1.18 -12.54 18.58
C GLU A 206 1.30 -11.03 18.37
N LEU A 207 2.49 -10.44 18.51
CA LEU A 207 2.72 -9.03 18.21
C LEU A 207 2.42 -8.72 16.73
N PHE A 208 2.79 -9.62 15.81
CA PHE A 208 2.45 -9.44 14.40
C PHE A 208 0.94 -9.52 14.17
N ARG A 209 0.25 -10.50 14.80
CA ARG A 209 -1.21 -10.63 14.70
C ARG A 209 -1.95 -9.43 15.30
N GLU A 210 -1.47 -8.89 16.42
CA GLU A 210 -2.00 -7.67 17.00
C GLU A 210 -1.90 -6.49 16.04
N ARG A 211 -0.76 -6.33 15.36
CA ARG A 211 -0.61 -5.31 14.31
C ARG A 211 -1.61 -5.49 13.17
N LEU A 212 -1.85 -6.73 12.73
CA LEU A 212 -2.84 -7.01 11.69
C LEU A 212 -4.27 -6.70 12.14
N ARG A 213 -4.64 -7.01 13.39
CA ARG A 213 -5.98 -6.72 13.95
C ARG A 213 -6.24 -5.22 14.07
N ASN A 214 -5.19 -4.42 14.25
CA ASN A 214 -5.29 -2.97 14.38
C ASN A 214 -5.30 -2.25 13.02
N LEU A 215 -5.25 -2.97 11.89
CA LEU A 215 -5.40 -2.37 10.56
C LEU A 215 -6.86 -2.06 10.28
N GLU A 216 -7.10 -0.91 9.65
CA GLU A 216 -8.42 -0.56 9.15
C GLU A 216 -8.82 -1.41 7.94
N GLY A 217 -10.13 -1.64 7.80
CA GLY A 217 -10.72 -2.39 6.69
C GLY A 217 -10.88 -3.89 6.96
N PRO A 218 -11.04 -4.70 5.90
CA PRO A 218 -11.24 -6.15 6.02
C PRO A 218 -10.06 -6.86 6.69
N GLU A 219 -10.36 -7.93 7.43
CA GLU A 219 -9.39 -8.69 8.21
C GLU A 219 -8.20 -9.19 7.36
N ILE A 220 -7.00 -9.11 7.95
CA ILE A 220 -5.81 -9.77 7.46
C ILE A 220 -5.34 -10.79 8.51
N THR A 221 -5.21 -12.05 8.12
CA THR A 221 -4.77 -13.12 9.02
C THR A 221 -3.32 -13.55 8.76
N LEU A 222 -2.73 -14.26 9.72
CA LEU A 222 -1.38 -14.84 9.62
C LEU A 222 -1.39 -16.33 9.97
N VAL A 223 -0.95 -17.16 9.01
CA VAL A 223 -0.84 -18.61 9.14
C VAL A 223 0.55 -19.11 8.71
N ASN A 224 1.10 -20.07 9.46
CA ASN A 224 2.28 -20.82 9.04
C ASN A 224 2.05 -22.29 9.39
N GLU A 225 2.06 -23.14 8.36
CA GLU A 225 1.90 -24.59 8.42
C GLU A 225 3.11 -25.32 7.78
N VAL A 226 4.17 -24.58 7.47
CA VAL A 226 5.32 -25.08 6.69
C VAL A 226 6.55 -25.26 7.59
N ASP A 227 6.83 -24.27 8.44
CA ASP A 227 8.01 -24.26 9.30
C ASP A 227 7.77 -23.48 10.60
N ASP A 228 8.82 -23.35 11.41
CA ASP A 228 8.80 -22.67 12.71
C ASP A 228 9.19 -21.17 12.61
N GLU A 229 9.04 -20.52 11.45
CA GLU A 229 9.16 -19.06 11.37
C GLU A 229 7.89 -18.40 11.96
N PRO A 230 7.97 -17.56 13.00
CA PRO A 230 6.79 -17.08 13.71
C PRO A 230 5.92 -16.14 12.87
N CYS A 231 6.56 -15.24 12.14
CA CYS A 231 5.94 -14.17 11.36
C CYS A 231 7.00 -13.50 10.47
N PRO A 232 6.58 -12.64 9.52
CA PRO A 232 7.49 -11.72 8.86
C PRO A 232 8.20 -10.75 9.83
N SER A 233 9.14 -9.98 9.30
CA SER A 233 9.92 -9.00 10.08
C SER A 233 9.03 -8.03 10.87
N LEU A 234 9.30 -7.91 12.18
CA LEU A 234 8.65 -6.94 13.07
C LEU A 234 9.17 -5.50 12.90
N TYR A 235 10.16 -5.28 12.05
CA TYR A 235 10.60 -3.92 11.70
C TYR A 235 9.74 -3.29 10.60
N PHE A 236 9.00 -4.12 9.86
CA PHE A 236 8.06 -3.66 8.86
C PHE A 236 6.84 -2.99 9.51
N GLN A 237 6.38 -1.90 8.89
CA GLN A 237 5.24 -1.10 9.33
C GLN A 237 4.20 -0.99 8.20
N PHE A 238 2.95 -1.31 8.53
CA PHE A 238 1.83 -1.12 7.61
C PHE A 238 1.47 0.36 7.48
N ILE A 239 1.18 0.80 6.25
CA ILE A 239 0.74 2.15 5.92
C ILE A 239 -0.47 2.10 4.99
N THR A 240 -1.32 3.13 5.03
CA THR A 240 -2.53 3.25 4.21
C THR A 240 -2.37 4.27 3.07
N THR A 241 -1.29 5.06 3.08
CA THR A 241 -0.92 6.03 2.04
C THR A 241 0.59 5.98 1.81
N TYR A 242 1.06 6.46 0.65
CA TYR A 242 2.50 6.63 0.39
C TYR A 242 3.20 7.45 1.48
N ARG A 243 4.44 7.05 1.80
CA ARG A 243 5.33 7.80 2.69
C ARG A 243 6.38 8.51 1.84
N LEU A 244 6.24 9.82 1.65
CA LEU A 244 7.21 10.59 0.86
C LEU A 244 8.49 10.85 1.66
N THR A 245 9.65 10.81 0.99
CA THR A 245 10.95 11.06 1.61
C THR A 245 11.59 12.37 1.12
N GLU A 246 12.75 12.70 1.68
CA GLU A 246 13.56 13.84 1.23
C GLU A 246 13.84 13.76 -0.28
N GLY A 247 13.74 14.90 -0.96
CA GLY A 247 13.95 15.03 -2.42
C GLY A 247 12.74 14.67 -3.28
N VAL A 248 11.67 14.09 -2.71
CA VAL A 248 10.43 13.80 -3.45
C VAL A 248 9.48 14.98 -3.40
N VAL A 249 9.05 15.45 -4.56
CA VAL A 249 8.09 16.55 -4.69
C VAL A 249 6.68 15.96 -4.70
N PRO A 250 5.83 16.30 -3.71
CA PRO A 250 4.46 15.81 -3.68
C PRO A 250 3.64 16.36 -4.86
N PRO A 251 2.57 15.67 -5.29
CA PRO A 251 1.65 16.21 -6.28
C PRO A 251 1.04 17.52 -5.80
N ASP A 252 1.27 18.59 -6.55
CA ASP A 252 0.74 19.91 -6.23
C ASP A 252 -0.79 19.91 -6.45
N PRO A 253 -1.60 20.13 -5.38
CA PRO A 253 -3.05 20.16 -5.47
C PRO A 253 -3.59 21.27 -6.39
N ASN A 254 -2.82 22.33 -6.67
CA ASN A 254 -3.25 23.44 -7.52
C ASN A 254 -3.50 23.05 -8.97
N PHE A 255 -2.90 21.94 -9.43
CA PHE A 255 -3.10 21.40 -10.78
C PHE A 255 -4.19 20.33 -10.83
N GLN A 256 -4.85 20.07 -9.70
CA GLN A 256 -5.90 19.07 -9.63
C GLN A 256 -7.23 19.67 -10.09
N SER A 257 -7.81 19.07 -11.14
CA SER A 257 -9.14 19.42 -11.64
C SER A 257 -10.15 18.38 -11.17
N GLY A 258 -11.38 18.81 -10.88
CA GLY A 258 -12.48 17.93 -10.48
C GLY A 258 -13.65 18.01 -11.44
N CYS A 259 -14.43 16.93 -11.53
CA CYS A 259 -15.62 16.89 -12.37
C CYS A 259 -16.83 17.59 -11.71
N THR A 260 -17.72 18.13 -12.54
CA THR A 260 -18.99 18.76 -12.12
C THR A 260 -20.21 17.84 -12.27
N CYS A 261 -19.95 16.53 -12.29
CA CYS A 261 -20.98 15.48 -12.35
C CYS A 261 -21.94 15.50 -11.15
N SER A 262 -22.97 14.62 -11.20
CA SER A 262 -24.01 14.53 -10.17
C SER A 262 -23.47 14.34 -8.75
N ALA A 263 -24.18 14.92 -7.78
CA ALA A 263 -23.92 14.76 -6.34
C ALA A 263 -24.16 13.34 -5.83
N ASP A 264 -24.83 12.47 -6.60
CA ASP A 264 -25.06 11.06 -6.24
C ASP A 264 -23.95 10.13 -6.77
N GLY A 265 -23.02 10.65 -7.60
CA GLY A 265 -21.99 9.87 -8.26
C GLY A 265 -21.95 10.10 -9.78
N CYS A 266 -20.80 9.83 -10.40
CA CYS A 266 -20.67 9.90 -11.85
C CYS A 266 -21.44 8.76 -12.53
N ASN A 267 -22.19 9.08 -13.57
CA ASN A 267 -23.01 8.11 -14.31
C ASN A 267 -22.12 7.31 -15.27
N LEU A 268 -21.97 6.00 -15.03
CA LEU A 268 -21.17 5.10 -15.87
C LEU A 268 -21.62 5.05 -17.34
N ASN A 269 -22.88 5.42 -17.63
CA ASN A 269 -23.43 5.44 -18.99
C ASN A 269 -23.22 6.77 -19.71
N ASP A 270 -22.64 7.78 -19.05
CA ASP A 270 -22.38 9.11 -19.60
C ASP A 270 -20.91 9.53 -19.35
N PRO A 271 -19.93 8.79 -19.94
CA PRO A 271 -18.51 9.06 -19.74
C PRO A 271 -18.06 10.40 -20.32
N SER A 272 -18.68 10.87 -21.40
CA SER A 272 -18.36 12.15 -22.03
C SER A 272 -18.64 13.37 -21.15
N ARG A 273 -19.51 13.23 -20.14
CA ARG A 273 -19.81 14.31 -19.18
C ARG A 273 -18.76 14.47 -18.08
N CYS A 274 -17.97 13.44 -17.80
CA CYS A 274 -17.04 13.45 -16.68
C CYS A 274 -15.68 14.01 -17.10
N GLU A 275 -15.34 15.20 -16.60
CA GLU A 275 -14.09 15.90 -16.91
C GLU A 275 -12.84 15.12 -16.46
N CYS A 276 -12.99 14.20 -15.48
CA CYS A 276 -11.92 13.28 -15.09
C CYS A 276 -11.55 12.27 -16.19
N LEU A 277 -12.28 12.20 -17.31
CA LEU A 277 -11.96 11.34 -18.44
C LEU A 277 -11.45 12.14 -19.65
N ASP A 278 -11.13 13.43 -19.49
CA ASP A 278 -10.73 14.30 -20.60
C ASP A 278 -9.40 13.93 -21.26
N ASP A 279 -8.54 13.22 -20.54
CA ASP A 279 -7.27 12.70 -21.05
C ASP A 279 -7.43 11.43 -21.91
N LEU A 280 -8.63 10.83 -21.95
CA LEU A 280 -8.89 9.62 -22.74
C LEU A 280 -9.32 9.96 -24.17
N GLU A 281 -8.82 9.16 -25.12
CA GLU A 281 -9.27 9.20 -26.50
C GLU A 281 -10.71 8.65 -26.64
N GLU A 282 -11.44 9.13 -27.65
CA GLU A 282 -12.81 8.67 -27.92
C GLU A 282 -12.83 7.26 -28.53
N PRO A 283 -13.79 6.39 -28.18
CA PRO A 283 -14.90 6.65 -27.26
C PRO A 283 -14.47 6.60 -25.78
N LYS A 284 -14.75 7.69 -25.04
CA LYS A 284 -14.47 7.75 -23.60
C LYS A 284 -15.28 6.68 -22.86
N GLN A 285 -14.64 6.03 -21.89
CA GLN A 285 -15.31 5.06 -21.04
C GLN A 285 -14.69 5.03 -19.65
N PHE A 286 -15.52 4.86 -18.62
CA PHE A 286 -15.05 4.60 -17.27
C PHE A 286 -14.34 3.24 -17.20
N ALA A 287 -13.25 3.17 -16.45
CA ALA A 287 -12.49 1.93 -16.27
C ALA A 287 -13.29 0.81 -15.57
N TYR A 288 -14.34 1.18 -14.82
CA TYR A 288 -15.10 0.26 -13.99
C TYR A 288 -16.48 -0.09 -14.58
N ASP A 289 -16.90 -1.34 -14.38
CA ASP A 289 -18.26 -1.79 -14.65
C ASP A 289 -19.22 -1.45 -13.49
N ALA A 290 -20.52 -1.74 -13.67
CA ALA A 290 -21.55 -1.51 -12.65
C ALA A 290 -21.35 -2.35 -11.38
N GLN A 291 -20.48 -3.36 -11.41
CA GLN A 291 -20.11 -4.17 -10.24
C GLN A 291 -18.84 -3.64 -9.55
N GLY A 292 -18.28 -2.52 -10.01
CA GLY A 292 -17.06 -1.92 -9.45
C GLY A 292 -15.78 -2.68 -9.79
N ARG A 293 -15.81 -3.49 -10.85
CA ARG A 293 -14.65 -4.23 -11.37
C ARG A 293 -14.05 -3.51 -12.55
N VAL A 294 -12.74 -3.58 -12.71
CA VAL A 294 -12.08 -3.07 -13.92
C VAL A 294 -12.58 -3.86 -15.13
N ARG A 295 -12.92 -3.15 -16.20
CA ARG A 295 -13.41 -3.76 -17.44
C ARG A 295 -12.27 -4.45 -18.17
N ARG A 296 -12.61 -5.43 -19.01
CA ARG A 296 -11.62 -6.19 -19.81
C ARG A 296 -10.92 -5.34 -20.87
N ASP A 297 -11.59 -4.31 -21.35
CA ASP A 297 -11.11 -3.35 -22.35
C ASP A 297 -10.48 -2.10 -21.71
N ALA A 298 -10.39 -2.03 -20.38
CA ALA A 298 -9.81 -0.89 -19.70
C ALA A 298 -8.29 -0.80 -19.97
N PRO A 299 -7.76 0.41 -20.27
CA PRO A 299 -6.34 0.60 -20.44
C PRO A 299 -5.58 0.40 -19.11
N ALA A 300 -4.26 0.24 -19.20
CA ALA A 300 -3.39 0.11 -18.02
C ALA A 300 -3.42 1.35 -17.11
N VAL A 301 -3.86 2.50 -17.63
CA VAL A 301 -4.03 3.75 -16.90
C VAL A 301 -5.50 3.96 -16.56
N ILE A 302 -5.82 4.17 -15.28
CA ILE A 302 -7.17 4.42 -14.80
C ILE A 302 -7.27 5.85 -14.26
N TYR A 303 -8.28 6.60 -14.69
CA TYR A 303 -8.55 7.94 -14.18
C TYR A 303 -9.72 7.92 -13.20
N GLU A 304 -9.45 8.19 -11.92
CA GLU A 304 -10.48 8.29 -10.89
C GLU A 304 -10.85 9.74 -10.56
N CYS A 305 -12.08 9.92 -10.08
CA CYS A 305 -12.50 11.18 -9.47
C CYS A 305 -11.66 11.48 -8.21
N ASN A 306 -11.53 12.75 -7.83
CA ASN A 306 -10.69 13.19 -6.71
C ASN A 306 -11.44 14.12 -5.74
N SER A 307 -10.77 14.65 -4.73
CA SER A 307 -11.40 15.51 -3.71
C SER A 307 -11.98 16.83 -4.24
N PHE A 308 -11.62 17.25 -5.45
CA PHE A 308 -12.16 18.45 -6.10
C PHE A 308 -13.42 18.16 -6.94
N CYS A 309 -13.77 16.89 -7.13
CA CYS A 309 -14.99 16.49 -7.82
C CYS A 309 -16.20 16.67 -6.89
N CYS A 310 -17.36 17.02 -7.45
CA CYS A 310 -18.61 17.15 -6.68
C CYS A 310 -19.22 15.79 -6.26
N CYS A 311 -18.69 14.67 -6.74
CA CYS A 311 -19.22 13.34 -6.48
C CYS A 311 -18.70 12.74 -5.16
N PRO A 312 -19.51 11.95 -4.44
CA PRO A 312 -19.19 11.39 -3.13
C PRO A 312 -18.20 10.22 -3.24
N LEU A 313 -17.72 9.71 -2.09
CA LEU A 313 -16.84 8.54 -2.04
C LEU A 313 -17.52 7.26 -2.58
N SER A 314 -18.86 7.20 -2.55
CA SER A 314 -19.67 6.15 -3.17
C SER A 314 -19.70 6.22 -4.70
N CYS A 315 -19.14 7.26 -5.32
CA CYS A 315 -19.05 7.40 -6.77
C CYS A 315 -18.46 6.11 -7.40
N PRO A 316 -19.07 5.58 -8.48
CA PRO A 316 -18.53 4.40 -9.17
C PRO A 316 -17.07 4.56 -9.62
N ASN A 317 -16.62 5.79 -9.91
CA ASN A 317 -15.26 6.12 -10.33
C ASN A 317 -14.28 6.43 -9.16
N ARG A 318 -14.44 5.74 -8.02
CA ARG A 318 -13.59 5.85 -6.82
C ARG A 318 -13.32 4.50 -6.16
N VAL A 319 -13.12 3.45 -6.95
CA VAL A 319 -12.93 2.07 -6.47
C VAL A 319 -11.68 1.96 -5.61
N VAL A 320 -10.55 2.47 -6.10
CA VAL A 320 -9.24 2.32 -5.46
C VAL A 320 -9.16 3.16 -4.19
N GLN A 321 -9.74 4.37 -4.20
CA GLN A 321 -9.85 5.24 -3.03
C GLN A 321 -10.64 4.64 -1.85
N ARG A 322 -11.56 3.71 -2.10
CA ARG A 322 -12.31 3.01 -1.04
C ARG A 322 -11.48 1.94 -0.33
N GLY A 323 -10.29 1.63 -0.83
CA GLY A 323 -9.38 0.67 -0.23
C GLY A 323 -9.82 -0.78 -0.39
N ARG A 324 -9.09 -1.67 0.27
CA ARG A 324 -9.30 -3.13 0.21
C ARG A 324 -10.71 -3.50 0.70
N THR A 325 -11.39 -4.38 -0.03
CA THR A 325 -12.72 -4.92 0.33
C THR A 325 -12.70 -6.42 0.67
N LEU A 326 -11.60 -7.11 0.38
CA LEU A 326 -11.45 -8.55 0.55
C LEU A 326 -10.65 -8.90 1.81
N PRO A 327 -11.07 -9.91 2.59
CA PRO A 327 -10.21 -10.48 3.62
C PRO A 327 -9.07 -11.26 2.97
N LEU A 328 -7.86 -11.10 3.53
CA LEU A 328 -6.64 -11.69 3.00
C LEU A 328 -5.91 -12.47 4.09
N GLU A 329 -5.09 -13.43 3.68
CA GLU A 329 -4.28 -14.23 4.59
C GLU A 329 -2.82 -14.22 4.14
N ILE A 330 -1.95 -13.75 5.02
CA ILE A 330 -0.51 -13.90 4.89
C ILE A 330 -0.16 -15.32 5.33
N PHE A 331 0.43 -16.11 4.43
CA PHE A 331 0.77 -17.50 4.69
C PHE A 331 2.21 -17.84 4.31
N LYS A 332 2.81 -18.80 5.02
CA LYS A 332 4.13 -19.31 4.67
C LYS A 332 4.06 -20.25 3.48
N THR A 333 4.87 -20.00 2.46
CA THR A 333 4.97 -20.85 1.27
C THR A 333 6.08 -21.90 1.44
N LYS A 334 6.02 -23.01 0.68
CA LYS A 334 7.02 -24.09 0.71
C LYS A 334 8.41 -23.70 0.19
N GLY A 335 8.62 -22.49 -0.33
CA GLY A 335 9.94 -22.15 -0.90
C GLY A 335 10.13 -20.76 -1.51
N LYS A 336 9.16 -19.85 -1.34
CA LYS A 336 9.20 -18.45 -1.80
C LYS A 336 9.23 -17.44 -0.64
N GLY A 337 9.20 -17.90 0.61
CA GLY A 337 9.03 -17.05 1.78
C GLY A 337 7.55 -16.91 2.14
N TRP A 338 7.14 -15.72 2.54
CA TRP A 338 5.73 -15.41 2.81
C TRP A 338 4.99 -15.11 1.51
N GLY A 339 3.70 -15.45 1.46
CA GLY A 339 2.80 -15.19 0.35
C GLY A 339 1.47 -14.65 0.88
N VAL A 340 0.58 -14.26 -0.03
CA VAL A 340 -0.79 -13.87 0.30
C VAL A 340 -1.77 -14.70 -0.49
N ARG A 341 -2.88 -15.06 0.12
CA ARG A 341 -4.03 -15.70 -0.53
C ARG A 341 -5.32 -15.04 -0.06
N SER A 342 -6.38 -15.19 -0.84
CA SER A 342 -7.72 -14.74 -0.41
C SER A 342 -8.49 -15.88 0.26
N LEU A 343 -9.31 -15.54 1.25
CA LEU A 343 -10.23 -16.49 1.88
C LEU A 343 -11.55 -16.64 1.11
N ARG A 344 -11.78 -15.80 0.10
CA ARG A 344 -13.00 -15.76 -0.71
C ARG A 344 -12.67 -15.94 -2.19
N PHE A 345 -13.70 -16.28 -2.96
CA PHE A 345 -13.62 -16.24 -4.41
C PHE A 345 -13.50 -14.80 -4.88
N ILE A 346 -12.63 -14.54 -5.86
CA ILE A 346 -12.42 -13.22 -6.46
C ILE A 346 -12.73 -13.30 -7.95
N PRO A 347 -13.81 -12.65 -8.43
CA PRO A 347 -14.05 -12.52 -9.86
C PRO A 347 -12.92 -11.75 -10.56
N SER A 348 -12.69 -12.08 -11.84
CA SER A 348 -11.86 -11.27 -12.72
C SER A 348 -12.35 -9.80 -12.73
N GLY A 349 -11.40 -8.87 -12.71
CA GLY A 349 -11.60 -7.43 -12.67
C GLY A 349 -11.73 -6.85 -11.25
N THR A 350 -11.79 -7.67 -10.19
CA THR A 350 -11.93 -7.15 -8.82
C THR A 350 -10.63 -6.49 -8.34
N PHE A 351 -10.75 -5.29 -7.74
CA PHE A 351 -9.67 -4.60 -7.04
C PHE A 351 -9.24 -5.36 -5.78
N ILE A 352 -7.93 -5.47 -5.55
CA ILE A 352 -7.35 -6.17 -4.40
C ILE A 352 -6.86 -5.16 -3.35
N THR A 353 -5.80 -4.42 -3.68
CA THR A 353 -5.18 -3.39 -2.83
C THR A 353 -4.12 -2.62 -3.66
N CYS A 354 -3.50 -1.60 -3.08
CA CYS A 354 -2.39 -0.86 -3.71
C CYS A 354 -1.01 -1.40 -3.30
N TYR A 355 0.00 -1.16 -4.14
CA TYR A 355 1.42 -1.26 -3.76
C TYR A 355 1.87 0.05 -3.11
N LEU A 356 1.95 0.03 -1.78
CA LEU A 356 2.38 1.16 -0.97
C LEU A 356 3.78 0.95 -0.44
N GLY A 357 4.48 2.06 -0.20
CA GLY A 357 5.82 2.07 0.36
C GLY A 357 6.33 3.48 0.61
N GLU A 358 7.64 3.57 0.86
CA GLU A 358 8.36 4.84 0.81
C GLU A 358 8.55 5.25 -0.65
N VAL A 359 8.08 6.44 -1.02
CA VAL A 359 8.41 7.01 -2.33
C VAL A 359 9.76 7.69 -2.18
N ILE A 360 10.76 7.18 -2.90
CA ILE A 360 12.15 7.63 -2.87
C ILE A 360 12.59 8.07 -4.27
N THR A 361 13.63 8.90 -4.34
CA THR A 361 14.26 9.26 -5.62
C THR A 361 15.02 8.08 -6.20
N SER A 362 15.17 8.04 -7.52
CA SER A 362 15.97 7.00 -8.20
C SER A 362 17.43 6.96 -7.72
N GLU A 363 17.98 8.10 -7.31
CA GLU A 363 19.30 8.17 -6.69
C GLU A 363 19.36 7.48 -5.33
N GLU A 364 18.32 7.64 -4.50
CA GLU A 364 18.21 6.95 -3.22
C GLU A 364 17.96 5.45 -3.42
N ALA A 365 17.13 5.08 -4.39
CA ALA A 365 16.93 3.67 -4.76
C ALA A 365 18.26 3.00 -5.15
N ALA A 366 19.07 3.66 -5.99
CA ALA A 366 20.39 3.16 -6.37
C ALA A 366 21.39 3.07 -5.19
N LYS A 367 21.24 3.90 -4.15
CA LYS A 367 22.04 3.79 -2.91
C LYS A 367 21.59 2.60 -2.07
N ARG A 368 20.28 2.37 -1.95
CA ARG A 368 19.72 1.26 -1.18
C ARG A 368 19.95 -0.09 -1.87
N ASP A 369 19.90 -0.13 -3.20
CA ASP A 369 20.15 -1.35 -4.00
C ASP A 369 21.50 -1.99 -3.67
N LYS A 370 22.56 -1.17 -3.53
CA LYS A 370 23.90 -1.62 -3.11
C LYS A 370 23.93 -2.30 -1.72
N ASN A 371 22.97 -1.97 -0.85
CA ASN A 371 22.84 -2.58 0.46
C ASN A 371 21.97 -3.84 0.43
N TYR A 372 20.99 -3.92 -0.48
CA TYR A 372 20.11 -5.08 -0.66
C TYR A 372 20.80 -6.26 -1.37
N ASP A 373 21.93 -6.02 -2.01
CA ASP A 373 22.77 -7.04 -2.66
C ASP A 373 23.16 -8.22 -1.72
N GLN A 374 23.10 -8.05 -0.41
CA GLN A 374 23.40 -9.11 0.57
C GLN A 374 22.17 -9.96 0.96
N ASP A 375 20.98 -9.38 0.94
CA ASP A 375 19.73 -10.03 1.40
C ASP A 375 18.94 -10.65 0.22
N GLY A 376 19.19 -10.18 -1.00
CA GLY A 376 18.63 -10.72 -2.24
C GLY A 376 17.11 -10.61 -2.36
N ILE A 377 16.48 -9.72 -1.59
CA ILE A 377 15.05 -9.41 -1.71
C ILE A 377 14.95 -7.88 -1.84
N THR A 378 14.61 -7.38 -3.02
CA THR A 378 14.21 -5.98 -3.20
C THR A 378 12.70 -5.87 -3.24
N TYR A 379 12.19 -4.75 -2.72
CA TYR A 379 10.77 -4.40 -2.76
C TYR A 379 10.57 -3.09 -3.53
N LEU A 380 11.40 -2.88 -4.55
CA LEU A 380 11.48 -1.66 -5.33
C LEU A 380 10.58 -1.74 -6.55
N PHE A 381 9.69 -0.76 -6.70
CA PHE A 381 8.80 -0.62 -7.84
C PHE A 381 8.95 0.76 -8.49
N ASP A 382 9.38 0.83 -9.75
CA ASP A 382 9.59 2.10 -10.45
C ASP A 382 8.27 2.73 -10.89
N LEU A 383 8.19 4.07 -10.78
CA LEU A 383 7.07 4.85 -11.28
C LEU A 383 7.39 5.41 -12.67
N ASP A 384 7.52 4.56 -13.68
CA ASP A 384 7.96 4.90 -15.05
C ASP A 384 6.85 4.94 -16.13
N MET A 385 5.58 4.81 -15.75
CA MET A 385 4.46 4.72 -16.70
C MET A 385 4.25 5.95 -17.60
N PHE A 386 4.62 7.16 -17.16
CA PHE A 386 4.33 8.40 -17.89
C PHE A 386 5.58 9.16 -18.35
N GLU A 387 6.76 8.78 -17.85
CA GLU A 387 8.02 9.45 -18.15
C GLU A 387 9.08 8.40 -18.46
N ASP A 388 9.86 8.60 -19.55
CA ASP A 388 10.88 7.64 -20.01
C ASP A 388 12.02 7.42 -19.00
N SER A 389 12.14 8.29 -17.99
CA SER A 389 13.00 8.09 -16.83
C SER A 389 12.17 8.11 -15.56
N SER A 390 12.11 7.00 -14.82
CA SER A 390 11.55 7.00 -13.47
C SER A 390 12.32 7.98 -12.62
N VAL A 391 11.66 9.05 -12.16
CA VAL A 391 12.21 9.98 -11.17
C VAL A 391 12.07 9.39 -9.76
N TYR A 392 11.04 8.56 -9.56
CA TYR A 392 10.68 7.99 -8.27
C TYR A 392 10.50 6.47 -8.32
N THR A 393 10.78 5.83 -7.18
CA THR A 393 10.62 4.40 -6.92
C THR A 393 9.87 4.24 -5.60
N VAL A 394 8.95 3.27 -5.53
CA VAL A 394 8.29 2.85 -4.29
C VAL A 394 9.09 1.71 -3.66
N ASP A 395 9.56 1.91 -2.43
CA ASP A 395 10.28 0.91 -1.62
C ASP A 395 9.42 0.40 -0.47
N ALA A 396 9.05 -0.89 -0.51
CA ALA A 396 8.24 -1.54 0.53
C ALA A 396 9.04 -2.35 1.57
N GLN A 397 10.36 -2.12 1.70
CA GLN A 397 11.22 -2.81 2.66
C GLN A 397 10.79 -2.52 4.10
N THR A 398 10.61 -1.25 4.46
CA THR A 398 10.35 -0.80 5.84
C THR A 398 8.90 -0.42 6.09
N TYR A 399 8.28 0.27 5.14
CA TYR A 399 6.88 0.68 5.19
C TYR A 399 6.17 0.13 3.95
N GLY A 400 4.92 -0.29 4.06
CA GLY A 400 4.15 -0.74 2.90
C GLY A 400 2.77 -1.28 3.27
N ASP A 401 2.11 -1.91 2.31
CA ASP A 401 0.85 -2.62 2.54
C ASP A 401 1.05 -4.15 2.45
N VAL A 402 -0.03 -4.92 2.64
CA VAL A 402 -0.07 -6.38 2.48
C VAL A 402 0.44 -6.85 1.11
N SER A 403 0.34 -6.01 0.08
CA SER A 403 0.84 -6.30 -1.26
C SER A 403 2.36 -6.52 -1.36
N ARG A 404 3.15 -6.07 -0.37
CA ARG A 404 4.59 -6.40 -0.30
C ARG A 404 4.89 -7.91 -0.25
N PHE A 405 3.90 -8.71 0.19
CA PHE A 405 4.01 -10.15 0.34
C PHE A 405 3.49 -10.91 -0.90
N PHE A 406 3.05 -10.20 -1.95
CA PHE A 406 2.67 -10.85 -3.20
C PHE A 406 3.90 -11.39 -3.90
N ASN A 407 3.87 -12.68 -4.24
CA ASN A 407 5.00 -13.34 -4.90
C ASN A 407 4.93 -13.18 -6.41
N HIS A 408 6.10 -13.36 -7.04
CA HIS A 408 6.19 -13.46 -8.48
C HIS A 408 5.53 -14.76 -9.03
N SER A 409 4.83 -14.63 -10.15
CA SER A 409 4.49 -15.76 -11.04
C SER A 409 4.66 -15.39 -12.52
N CYS A 410 5.14 -16.35 -13.33
CA CYS A 410 5.16 -16.23 -14.80
C CYS A 410 3.77 -16.49 -15.43
N SER A 411 2.80 -16.95 -14.64
CA SER A 411 1.38 -17.04 -15.01
C SER A 411 0.54 -16.41 -13.89
N PRO A 412 0.62 -15.07 -13.72
CA PRO A 412 0.03 -14.38 -12.59
C PRO A 412 -1.50 -14.42 -12.62
N ASN A 413 -2.12 -14.13 -11.47
CA ASN A 413 -3.56 -13.88 -11.36
C ASN A 413 -3.89 -12.40 -11.07
N LEU A 414 -2.88 -11.57 -10.82
CA LEU A 414 -3.00 -10.13 -10.67
C LEU A 414 -2.23 -9.37 -11.75
N ALA A 415 -2.72 -8.18 -12.09
CA ALA A 415 -1.98 -7.17 -12.83
C ALA A 415 -2.07 -5.82 -12.10
N ILE A 416 -1.14 -4.93 -12.44
CA ILE A 416 -1.07 -3.58 -11.88
C ILE A 416 -1.68 -2.62 -12.89
N TYR A 417 -2.54 -1.74 -12.39
CA TYR A 417 -3.10 -0.62 -13.11
C TYR A 417 -2.63 0.67 -12.44
N SER A 418 -2.23 1.63 -13.26
CA SER A 418 -1.72 2.93 -12.83
C SER A 418 -2.89 3.88 -12.66
N VAL A 419 -3.23 4.19 -11.42
CA VAL A 419 -4.44 4.97 -11.09
C VAL A 419 -4.05 6.41 -10.83
N ILE A 420 -4.59 7.32 -11.64
CA ILE A 420 -4.38 8.75 -11.54
C ILE A 420 -5.59 9.41 -10.90
N ARG A 421 -5.32 10.29 -9.92
CA ARG A 421 -6.29 11.21 -9.33
C ARG A 421 -5.95 12.67 -9.60
N ASN A 422 -4.69 12.98 -9.93
CA ASN A 422 -4.24 14.32 -10.29
C ASN A 422 -3.81 14.34 -11.76
N HIS A 423 -4.66 14.89 -12.62
CA HIS A 423 -4.45 14.93 -14.07
C HIS A 423 -3.22 15.76 -14.46
N GLY A 424 -2.95 16.85 -13.73
CA GLY A 424 -1.87 17.79 -14.03
C GLY A 424 -0.50 17.38 -13.49
N PHE A 425 -0.44 16.39 -12.59
CA PHE A 425 0.83 15.92 -12.02
C PHE A 425 0.84 14.40 -11.87
N ARG A 426 1.52 13.73 -12.80
CA ARG A 426 1.50 12.27 -12.98
C ARG A 426 2.79 11.56 -12.52
N THR A 427 3.68 12.26 -11.83
CA THR A 427 4.96 11.70 -11.36
C THR A 427 4.78 10.70 -10.21
N ILE A 428 3.68 10.84 -9.44
CA ILE A 428 3.28 9.90 -8.39
C ILE A 428 1.82 9.52 -8.64
N TYR A 429 1.59 8.23 -8.83
CA TYR A 429 0.28 7.63 -9.07
C TYR A 429 0.17 6.34 -8.26
N ASP A 430 -1.06 5.84 -8.08
CA ASP A 430 -1.28 4.65 -7.28
C ASP A 430 -1.07 3.39 -8.13
N LEU A 431 -0.28 2.46 -7.61
CA LEU A 431 -0.07 1.13 -8.19
C LEU A 431 -1.16 0.18 -7.69
N ALA A 432 -2.27 0.05 -8.41
CA ALA A 432 -3.42 -0.73 -7.96
C ALA A 432 -3.43 -2.14 -8.53
N PHE A 433 -3.58 -3.16 -7.67
CA PHE A 433 -3.72 -4.55 -8.10
C PHE A 433 -5.17 -4.89 -8.41
N PHE A 434 -5.39 -5.46 -9.59
CA PHE A 434 -6.67 -6.04 -10.00
C PHE A 434 -6.51 -7.50 -10.42
N ALA A 435 -7.52 -8.32 -10.17
CA ALA A 435 -7.57 -9.69 -10.64
C ALA A 435 -7.73 -9.74 -12.17
N ILE A 436 -6.87 -10.47 -12.88
CA ILE A 436 -6.96 -10.66 -14.34
C ILE A 436 -7.64 -11.97 -14.75
N LYS A 437 -7.94 -12.83 -13.78
CA LYS A 437 -8.71 -14.05 -13.92
C LYS A 437 -9.47 -14.33 -12.63
N ASP A 438 -10.43 -15.24 -12.69
CA ASP A 438 -11.13 -15.69 -11.49
C ASP A 438 -10.14 -16.42 -10.56
N ILE A 439 -10.15 -16.06 -9.27
CA ILE A 439 -9.24 -16.58 -8.25
C ILE A 439 -10.05 -17.35 -7.22
N LYS A 440 -9.68 -18.60 -6.97
CA LYS A 440 -10.37 -19.45 -6.00
C LYS A 440 -9.97 -19.11 -4.56
N PRO A 441 -10.83 -19.41 -3.57
CA PRO A 441 -10.40 -19.36 -2.17
C PRO A 441 -9.12 -20.16 -1.94
N LEU A 442 -8.22 -19.61 -1.13
CA LEU A 442 -6.91 -20.16 -0.79
C LEU A 442 -5.91 -20.25 -1.95
N GLU A 443 -6.26 -19.74 -3.15
CA GLU A 443 -5.30 -19.56 -4.24
C GLU A 443 -4.37 -18.38 -3.94
N GLU A 444 -3.07 -18.57 -4.17
CA GLU A 444 -2.04 -17.57 -3.92
C GLU A 444 -2.16 -16.40 -4.90
N LEU A 445 -2.12 -15.18 -4.38
CA LEU A 445 -2.10 -13.94 -5.15
C LEU A 445 -0.68 -13.67 -5.65
N THR A 446 -0.53 -13.55 -6.97
CA THR A 446 0.76 -13.40 -7.64
C THR A 446 0.68 -12.47 -8.84
N PHE A 447 1.78 -11.73 -9.08
CA PHE A 447 1.92 -10.83 -10.22
C PHE A 447 3.26 -11.02 -10.94
N ASP A 448 3.40 -10.47 -12.14
CA ASP A 448 4.68 -10.48 -12.85
C ASP A 448 5.54 -9.28 -12.42
N TYR A 449 6.72 -9.54 -11.84
CA TYR A 449 7.65 -8.50 -11.39
C TYR A 449 8.28 -7.73 -12.57
N ALA A 450 8.27 -8.32 -13.77
CA ALA A 450 8.79 -7.67 -14.97
C ALA A 450 7.78 -6.72 -15.64
N GLY A 451 6.58 -6.55 -15.07
CA GLY A 451 5.50 -5.74 -15.64
C GLY A 451 4.79 -6.40 -16.84
N VAL A 452 3.75 -5.73 -17.35
CA VAL A 452 3.02 -6.17 -18.55
C VAL A 452 3.88 -5.90 -19.77
N ARG A 453 4.23 -6.96 -20.50
CA ARG A 453 4.84 -6.87 -21.84
C ARG A 453 3.77 -6.46 -22.85
N ASP A 454 3.41 -5.18 -22.86
CA ASP A 454 2.62 -4.68 -23.99
C ASP A 454 3.55 -4.53 -25.20
N ASN A 455 3.18 -5.20 -26.30
CA ASN A 455 3.92 -5.19 -27.56
C ASN A 455 3.96 -3.80 -28.24
N SER A 456 3.33 -2.78 -27.66
CA SER A 456 3.23 -1.42 -28.18
C SER A 456 4.31 -0.47 -27.68
N SER A 457 5.05 -0.80 -26.63
CA SER A 457 6.04 0.12 -26.02
C SER A 457 7.43 -0.51 -26.04
N GLN A 458 8.23 -0.17 -27.05
CA GLN A 458 9.64 -0.62 -27.15
C GLN A 458 10.56 -0.02 -26.06
N SER A 459 10.08 0.94 -25.25
CA SER A 459 10.88 1.69 -24.27
C SER A 459 11.08 0.98 -22.92
N SER A 460 10.15 0.11 -22.49
CA SER A 460 10.24 -0.59 -21.19
C SER A 460 11.28 -1.72 -21.14
N GLN A 461 11.99 -1.97 -22.25
CA GLN A 461 13.06 -2.98 -22.30
C GLN A 461 14.39 -2.50 -21.72
N GLN A 462 14.64 -1.18 -21.63
CA GLN A 462 15.95 -0.63 -21.23
C GLN A 462 16.07 -0.32 -19.73
N SER A 463 15.02 0.18 -19.08
CA SER A 463 15.08 0.60 -17.66
C SER A 463 15.32 -0.58 -16.71
N GLN A 464 14.66 -1.73 -16.93
CA GLN A 464 14.90 -2.95 -16.13
C GLN A 464 16.17 -3.71 -16.52
N GLN A 465 16.71 -3.52 -17.73
CA GLN A 465 18.00 -4.12 -18.12
C GLN A 465 19.21 -3.47 -17.43
N MET A 466 19.07 -2.22 -16.98
CA MET A 466 20.17 -1.44 -16.39
C MET A 466 20.28 -1.57 -14.86
N ARG A 467 19.27 -2.12 -14.17
CA ARG A 467 19.44 -2.53 -12.76
C ARG A 467 20.42 -3.71 -12.73
N SER A 468 21.50 -3.52 -11.99
CA SER A 468 22.67 -4.39 -11.91
C SER A 468 22.27 -5.88 -11.87
N SER A 469 22.46 -6.55 -13.00
CA SER A 469 22.09 -7.95 -13.26
C SER A 469 22.91 -8.99 -12.49
N LYS A 470 23.32 -8.73 -11.24
CA LYS A 470 24.18 -9.67 -10.49
C LYS A 470 23.41 -10.68 -9.65
N ILE A 471 22.18 -10.39 -9.20
CA ILE A 471 21.40 -11.31 -8.35
C ILE A 471 20.16 -11.79 -9.09
N ARG A 472 20.27 -12.98 -9.69
CA ARG A 472 19.14 -13.71 -10.26
C ARG A 472 18.81 -14.87 -9.34
N ARG A 473 17.60 -14.92 -8.81
CA ARG A 473 17.14 -16.09 -8.04
C ARG A 473 16.32 -16.99 -8.95
N LYS A 474 16.37 -18.30 -8.68
CA LYS A 474 15.60 -19.29 -9.44
C LYS A 474 14.11 -19.07 -9.18
N CYS A 475 13.34 -18.95 -10.26
CA CYS A 475 11.88 -18.85 -10.17
C CYS A 475 11.28 -20.19 -9.75
N LYS A 476 10.37 -20.15 -8.77
CA LYS A 476 9.67 -21.31 -8.21
C LYS A 476 8.13 -21.15 -8.30
N CYS A 477 7.65 -20.45 -9.32
CA CYS A 477 6.21 -20.20 -9.48
C CYS A 477 5.39 -21.45 -9.86
N GLY A 478 6.04 -22.50 -10.39
CA GLY A 478 5.37 -23.75 -10.78
C GLY A 478 4.58 -23.68 -12.10
N ALA A 479 4.56 -22.53 -12.77
CA ALA A 479 3.89 -22.37 -14.06
C ALA A 479 4.64 -23.14 -15.17
N THR A 480 3.89 -23.72 -16.12
CA THR A 480 4.45 -24.45 -17.27
C THR A 480 5.25 -23.54 -18.21
N ASN A 481 4.89 -22.25 -18.27
CA ASN A 481 5.56 -21.20 -19.04
C ASN A 481 6.61 -20.42 -18.21
N CYS A 482 7.18 -21.02 -17.16
CA CYS A 482 8.13 -20.36 -16.27
C CYS A 482 9.41 -19.91 -17.00
N ARG A 483 9.82 -18.65 -16.81
CA ARG A 483 11.07 -18.07 -17.36
C ARG A 483 12.34 -18.56 -16.67
N GLY A 484 12.20 -19.37 -15.60
CA GLY A 484 13.31 -19.97 -14.85
C GLY A 484 14.00 -19.06 -13.84
N TRP A 485 13.99 -17.74 -14.06
CA TRP A 485 14.68 -16.76 -13.23
C TRP A 485 13.76 -15.61 -12.85
N LEU A 486 14.03 -15.00 -11.70
CA LEU A 486 13.41 -13.76 -11.25
C LEU A 486 14.51 -12.75 -10.89
N PHE A 487 14.26 -11.51 -11.29
CA PHE A 487 15.08 -10.36 -10.95
C PHE A 487 14.79 -10.02 -9.48
N GLY A 488 15.88 -9.83 -8.73
CA GLY A 488 15.86 -9.63 -7.27
C GLY A 488 15.32 -8.27 -6.90
#